data_AF-R7TUM4-F1
#
_entry.id   AF-R7TUM4-F1
#
_cell.length_a   1.000
_cell.length_b   1.000
_cell.length_c   1.000
_cell.angle_alpha   90.00
_cell.angle_beta   90.00
_cell.angle_gamma   90.00
#
_symmetry.space_group_name_H-M   'P 1'
#
loop_
_entity.id
_entity.type
_entity.pdbx_description
1 polymer ?
#
loop_
_entity_poly.entity_id
_entity_poly.type
_entity_poly.pdbx_seq_one_letter_code
_entity_poly.pdbx_strand_id
1 'polypeptide(L)'
;MTLGNLYDILPRIHLYVPTCLPDLKDFQPGHLNVFLFDSMKKYLLKLPPLEGSHLSFLRCDPMKVGVCLDLVFNGPLYKNLHISVDLVPCLPLKIPLPTTKHIEWPAPVDFSRCQLYGLLRDGSSGFDMSCTDYEEVLFHSLPKTAKEAYVLGKAIGSGHFEWCGKGFRGSFNPSYMMKKALLIAFQQHKDTQEVSRHEWLERIISVRSKLEEIIRDHDGHRCIFHADKWTPGETLRLNLSF
;
A
#
# COMPACT_ATOMS: atom_id res chain seq x y z
N MET A 1 2.00 15.29 -21.45
CA MET A 1 1.78 13.85 -21.30
C MET A 1 1.41 13.63 -19.84
N THR A 2 0.14 13.36 -19.55
CA THR A 2 -0.40 13.16 -18.19
C THR A 2 0.05 11.80 -17.65
N LEU A 3 0.23 11.69 -16.33
CA LEU A 3 0.53 10.43 -15.60
C LEU A 3 -0.43 9.27 -15.88
N GLY A 4 -1.54 9.50 -16.60
CA GLY A 4 -2.50 8.48 -17.05
C GLY A 4 -1.90 7.38 -17.94
N ASN A 5 -0.86 7.67 -18.74
CA ASN A 5 -0.29 6.66 -19.64
C ASN A 5 0.43 5.50 -18.92
N LEU A 6 0.93 5.69 -17.70
CA LEU A 6 1.53 4.60 -16.92
C LEU A 6 0.47 3.60 -16.44
N TYR A 7 -0.71 4.11 -16.09
CA TYR A 7 -1.88 3.30 -15.73
C TYR A 7 -2.49 2.55 -16.92
N ASP A 8 -2.23 2.98 -18.17
CA ASP A 8 -2.69 2.28 -19.38
C ASP A 8 -1.70 1.21 -19.88
N ILE A 9 -0.42 1.31 -19.48
CA ILE A 9 0.64 0.36 -19.87
C ILE A 9 0.70 -0.84 -18.90
N LEU A 10 0.55 -0.61 -17.60
CA LEU A 10 0.65 -1.65 -16.57
C LEU A 10 -0.45 -2.75 -16.63
N PRO A 11 -1.73 -2.46 -16.96
CA PRO A 11 -2.77 -3.49 -17.08
C PRO A 11 -2.55 -4.45 -18.25
N ARG A 12 -1.68 -4.12 -19.20
CA ARG A 12 -1.36 -4.97 -20.37
C ARG A 12 -0.29 -6.01 -20.07
N ILE A 13 0.34 -5.94 -18.90
CA ILE A 13 1.21 -7.01 -18.43
C ILE A 13 0.30 -8.11 -17.86
N HIS A 14 -0.33 -8.87 -18.75
CA HIS A 14 -0.82 -10.19 -18.42
C HIS A 14 0.42 -11.05 -18.18
N LEU A 15 0.88 -11.13 -16.93
CA LEU A 15 1.82 -12.17 -16.53
C LEU A 15 1.12 -13.49 -16.81
N TYR A 16 1.52 -14.12 -17.91
CA TYR A 16 1.13 -15.47 -18.27
C TYR A 16 1.71 -16.35 -17.16
N VAL A 17 0.90 -16.63 -16.13
CA VAL A 17 1.23 -17.66 -15.16
C VAL A 17 1.28 -18.95 -15.97
N PRO A 18 2.43 -19.64 -16.03
CA PRO A 18 2.53 -20.87 -16.79
C PRO A 18 1.39 -21.81 -16.40
N THR A 19 0.74 -22.41 -17.40
CA THR A 19 -0.39 -23.35 -17.23
C THR A 19 -0.05 -24.61 -16.41
N CYS A 20 1.19 -24.73 -15.94
CA CYS A 20 1.63 -25.70 -14.95
C CYS A 20 2.02 -24.96 -13.67
N LEU A 21 1.03 -24.47 -12.91
CA LEU A 21 1.21 -24.34 -11.47
C LEU A 21 1.20 -25.78 -10.91
N PRO A 22 2.25 -26.23 -10.21
CA PRO A 22 2.20 -27.48 -9.47
C PRO A 22 1.04 -27.45 -8.47
N ASP A 23 0.55 -28.61 -8.05
CA ASP A 23 -0.59 -28.74 -7.14
C ASP A 23 -0.38 -27.83 -5.90
N LEU A 24 -1.20 -26.78 -5.79
CA LEU A 24 -1.04 -25.67 -4.84
C LEU A 24 -1.08 -26.10 -3.37
N LYS A 25 -1.47 -27.35 -3.10
CA LYS A 25 -1.62 -27.91 -1.75
C LYS A 25 -0.29 -28.12 -1.02
N ASP A 26 0.82 -28.26 -1.76
CA ASP A 26 2.15 -28.51 -1.19
C ASP A 26 3.13 -27.33 -1.37
N PHE A 27 2.68 -26.21 -1.96
CA PHE A 27 3.55 -25.09 -2.31
C PHE A 27 3.68 -24.09 -1.15
N GLN A 28 4.87 -24.02 -0.55
CA GLN A 28 5.21 -23.01 0.46
C GLN A 28 5.20 -21.60 -0.16
N PRO A 29 4.62 -20.57 0.49
CA PRO A 29 4.56 -19.19 -0.02
C PRO A 29 5.91 -18.63 -0.46
N GLY A 30 7.00 -18.98 0.24
CA GLY A 30 8.36 -18.59 -0.13
C GLY A 30 8.81 -19.12 -1.49
N HIS A 31 8.50 -20.37 -1.84
CA HIS A 31 8.85 -20.94 -3.15
C HIS A 31 8.04 -20.28 -4.28
N LEU A 32 6.76 -19.97 -4.03
CA LEU A 32 5.94 -19.23 -4.98
C LEU A 32 6.51 -17.82 -5.22
N ASN A 33 6.96 -17.13 -4.18
CA ASN A 33 7.55 -15.80 -4.29
C ASN A 33 8.82 -15.81 -5.15
N VAL A 34 9.73 -16.76 -4.93
CA VAL A 34 10.97 -16.92 -5.71
C VAL A 34 10.63 -17.22 -7.18
N PHE A 35 9.73 -18.16 -7.43
CA PHE A 35 9.31 -18.52 -8.78
C PHE A 35 8.69 -17.33 -9.53
N LEU A 36 7.81 -16.58 -8.87
CA LEU A 36 7.19 -15.38 -9.44
C LEU A 36 8.23 -14.31 -9.73
N PHE A 37 9.17 -14.07 -8.81
CA PHE A 37 10.27 -13.13 -9.02
C PHE A 37 11.11 -13.49 -10.24
N ASP A 38 11.60 -14.73 -10.32
CA ASP A 38 12.44 -15.18 -11.43
C ASP A 38 11.71 -15.07 -12.77
N SER A 39 10.42 -15.45 -12.78
CA SER A 39 9.56 -15.35 -13.95
C SER A 39 9.35 -13.89 -14.38
N MET A 40 9.03 -13.01 -13.44
CA MET A 40 8.83 -11.59 -13.70
C MET A 40 10.11 -10.91 -14.16
N LYS A 41 11.23 -11.15 -13.50
CA LYS A 41 12.54 -10.61 -13.87
C LYS A 41 12.92 -11.04 -15.29
N LYS A 42 12.77 -12.34 -15.60
CA LYS A 42 13.06 -12.88 -16.93
C LYS A 42 12.15 -12.29 -18.00
N TYR A 43 10.88 -12.04 -17.69
CA TYR A 43 9.94 -11.44 -18.63
C TYR A 43 10.24 -9.94 -18.83
N LEU A 44 10.22 -9.16 -17.74
CA LEU A 44 10.34 -7.70 -17.77
C LEU A 44 11.68 -7.21 -18.34
N LEU A 45 12.80 -7.83 -17.95
CA LEU A 45 14.12 -7.42 -18.45
C LEU A 45 14.39 -7.88 -19.89
N LYS A 46 13.54 -8.75 -20.46
CA LYS A 46 13.61 -9.17 -21.86
C LYS A 46 12.61 -8.44 -22.74
N LEU A 47 11.71 -7.63 -22.17
CA LEU A 47 10.84 -6.80 -22.97
C LEU A 47 11.71 -5.81 -23.75
N PRO A 48 11.53 -5.70 -25.08
CA PRO A 48 12.14 -4.61 -25.82
C PRO A 48 11.67 -3.27 -25.22
N PRO A 49 12.43 -2.18 -25.39
CA PRO A 49 11.95 -0.86 -25.04
C PRO A 49 10.55 -0.69 -25.61
N LEU A 50 9.58 -0.32 -24.76
CA LEU A 50 8.20 -0.14 -25.18
C LEU A 50 8.21 1.01 -26.20
N GLU A 51 8.13 0.68 -27.50
CA GLU A 51 8.30 1.65 -28.58
C GLU A 51 7.35 2.83 -28.38
N GLY A 52 7.90 4.05 -28.43
CA GLY A 52 7.15 5.29 -28.21
C GLY A 52 6.86 5.66 -26.74
N SER A 53 7.17 4.81 -25.76
CA SER A 53 6.91 5.12 -24.34
C SER A 53 7.98 6.00 -23.68
N HIS A 54 9.17 6.12 -24.29
CA HIS A 54 10.37 6.70 -23.68
C HIS A 54 10.82 6.03 -22.38
N LEU A 55 10.29 4.85 -22.03
CA LEU A 55 10.63 4.09 -20.84
C LEU A 55 11.61 2.97 -21.18
N SER A 56 12.65 2.86 -20.34
CA SER A 56 13.61 1.76 -20.37
C SER A 56 13.69 1.10 -19.02
N PHE A 57 13.64 -0.24 -19.00
CA PHE A 57 13.85 -1.04 -17.79
C PHE A 57 15.34 -1.03 -17.41
N LEU A 58 15.65 -0.71 -16.16
CA LEU A 58 17.02 -0.75 -15.64
C LEU A 58 17.26 -1.99 -14.79
N ARG A 59 16.42 -2.21 -13.78
CA ARG A 59 16.65 -3.22 -12.73
C ARG A 59 15.34 -3.81 -12.26
N CYS A 60 15.42 -5.05 -11.78
CA CYS A 60 14.33 -5.75 -11.10
C CYS A 60 14.94 -6.46 -9.90
N ASP A 61 14.70 -5.91 -8.71
CA ASP A 61 15.30 -6.35 -7.45
C ASP A 61 14.22 -6.90 -6.50
N PRO A 62 14.48 -8.01 -5.79
CA PRO A 62 13.51 -8.59 -4.88
C PRO A 62 13.31 -7.70 -3.65
N MET A 63 12.09 -7.64 -3.14
CA MET A 63 11.72 -6.96 -1.90
C MET A 63 11.25 -7.99 -0.86
N LYS A 64 11.06 -7.54 0.39
CA LYS A 64 10.44 -8.38 1.43
C LYS A 64 9.07 -8.93 1.01
N VAL A 65 8.35 -8.15 0.22
CA VAL A 65 7.03 -8.48 -0.33
C VAL A 65 7.01 -7.96 -1.77
N GLY A 66 7.08 -8.86 -2.74
CA GLY A 66 7.13 -8.52 -4.17
C GLY A 66 8.51 -8.08 -4.68
N VAL A 67 8.51 -7.22 -5.71
CA VAL A 67 9.71 -6.84 -6.47
C VAL A 67 9.70 -5.35 -6.78
N CYS A 68 10.86 -4.73 -6.76
CA CYS A 68 11.05 -3.34 -7.17
C CYS A 68 11.57 -3.31 -8.60
N LEU A 69 10.84 -2.59 -9.47
CA LEU A 69 11.20 -2.37 -10.86
C LEU A 69 11.69 -0.93 -11.05
N ASP A 70 12.97 -0.78 -11.37
CA ASP A 70 13.54 0.52 -11.70
C ASP A 70 13.46 0.77 -13.20
N LEU A 71 12.92 1.93 -13.54
CA LEU A 71 12.72 2.42 -14.90
C LEU A 71 13.41 3.77 -15.07
N VAL A 72 13.79 4.09 -16.29
CA VAL A 72 14.13 5.46 -16.67
C VAL A 72 13.19 5.94 -17.77
N PHE A 73 12.61 7.10 -17.54
CA PHE A 73 11.85 7.84 -18.53
C PHE A 73 12.72 8.94 -19.17
N ASN A 74 12.76 8.96 -20.50
CA ASN A 74 13.52 9.91 -21.31
C ASN A 74 12.61 10.66 -22.30
N GLY A 75 11.76 11.52 -21.77
CA GLY A 75 10.77 12.26 -22.55
C GLY A 75 11.13 13.71 -22.83
N PRO A 76 10.24 14.44 -23.55
CA PRO A 76 10.47 15.84 -23.91
C PRO A 76 10.63 16.78 -22.71
N LEU A 77 9.91 16.51 -21.61
CA LEU A 77 9.90 17.36 -20.41
C LEU A 77 10.92 16.94 -19.35
N TYR A 78 11.28 15.67 -19.31
CA TYR A 78 12.17 15.11 -18.29
C TYR A 78 13.22 14.23 -18.96
N LYS A 79 14.49 14.60 -18.78
CA LYS A 79 15.64 13.79 -19.19
C LYS A 79 16.08 12.94 -18.00
N ASN A 80 16.19 11.63 -18.19
CA ASN A 80 16.63 10.65 -17.19
C ASN A 80 15.81 10.67 -15.88
N LEU A 81 14.47 10.73 -15.97
CA LEU A 81 13.65 10.58 -14.78
C LEU A 81 13.66 9.12 -14.32
N HIS A 82 14.27 8.86 -13.16
CA HIS A 82 14.25 7.56 -12.51
C HIS A 82 12.90 7.33 -11.84
N ILE A 83 12.27 6.19 -12.13
CA ILE A 83 10.97 5.79 -11.60
C ILE A 83 11.11 4.40 -11.00
N SER A 84 10.75 4.26 -9.73
CA SER A 84 10.67 2.98 -9.02
C SER A 84 9.21 2.53 -8.98
N VAL A 85 8.93 1.30 -9.40
CA VAL A 85 7.60 0.70 -9.37
C VAL A 85 7.65 -0.59 -8.57
N ASP A 86 6.93 -0.63 -7.46
CA ASP A 86 6.79 -1.84 -6.66
C ASP A 86 5.68 -2.72 -7.27
N LEU A 87 6.04 -3.95 -7.64
CA LEU A 87 5.09 -4.96 -8.11
C LEU A 87 4.91 -6.00 -7.00
N VAL A 88 3.70 -6.04 -6.43
CA VAL A 88 3.38 -6.91 -5.29
C VAL A 88 2.41 -8.00 -5.74
N PRO A 89 2.88 -9.25 -5.97
CA PRO A 89 2.00 -10.37 -6.25
C PRO A 89 1.16 -10.66 -5.00
N CYS A 90 -0.13 -10.89 -5.21
CA CYS A 90 -1.07 -11.13 -4.13
C CYS A 90 -2.17 -12.11 -4.53
N LEU A 91 -2.75 -12.76 -3.52
CA LEU A 91 -3.86 -13.71 -3.68
C LEU A 91 -5.13 -13.12 -3.08
N PRO A 92 -6.24 -13.03 -3.83
CA PRO A 92 -7.51 -12.59 -3.27
C PRO A 92 -8.00 -13.62 -2.24
N LEU A 93 -8.24 -13.16 -1.01
CA LEU A 93 -8.69 -13.99 0.08
C LEU A 93 -10.22 -14.03 0.15
N LYS A 94 -10.82 -15.21 0.04
CA LYS A 94 -12.27 -15.40 0.20
C LYS A 94 -12.66 -15.42 1.67
N ILE A 95 -12.36 -14.35 2.38
CA ILE A 95 -12.71 -14.19 3.79
C ILE A 95 -14.08 -13.52 3.85
N PRO A 96 -15.10 -14.16 4.45
CA PRO A 96 -16.36 -13.50 4.71
C PRO A 96 -16.10 -12.33 5.67
N LEU A 97 -16.43 -11.12 5.25
CA LEU A 97 -16.38 -9.95 6.11
C LEU A 97 -17.32 -10.18 7.29
N PRO A 98 -16.87 -10.05 8.55
CA PRO A 98 -17.82 -9.79 9.62
C PRO A 98 -18.34 -8.37 9.41
N THR A 99 -19.54 -8.26 8.85
CA THR A 99 -20.33 -7.01 8.79
C THR A 99 -20.80 -6.54 10.17
N THR A 100 -20.24 -7.05 11.28
CA THR A 100 -20.85 -6.95 12.61
C THR A 100 -20.24 -5.88 13.52
N LYS A 101 -19.18 -5.17 13.13
CA LYS A 101 -18.77 -3.93 13.82
C LYS A 101 -18.96 -2.75 12.87
N HIS A 102 -20.01 -1.98 13.11
CA HIS A 102 -20.15 -0.65 12.55
C HIS A 102 -18.86 0.11 12.89
N ILE A 103 -18.10 0.47 11.86
CA ILE A 103 -16.99 1.39 12.03
C ILE A 103 -17.63 2.72 12.41
N GLU A 104 -17.31 3.26 13.58
CA GLU A 104 -17.59 4.66 13.89
C GLU A 104 -16.68 5.51 12.99
N TRP A 105 -17.14 5.75 11.77
CA TRP A 105 -16.48 6.58 10.78
C TRP A 105 -17.31 7.87 10.60
N PRO A 106 -16.68 9.06 10.60
CA PRO A 106 -17.42 10.33 10.48
C PRO A 106 -18.15 10.56 9.15
N ALA A 107 -18.01 9.66 8.18
CA ALA A 107 -18.64 9.73 6.87
C ALA A 107 -19.25 8.37 6.47
N PRO A 108 -20.26 8.33 5.59
CA PRO A 108 -20.73 7.07 5.02
C PRO A 108 -19.64 6.47 4.12
N VAL A 109 -19.40 5.17 4.27
CA VAL A 109 -18.42 4.39 3.49
C VAL A 109 -19.06 3.08 3.03
N ASP A 110 -18.74 2.67 1.80
CA ASP A 110 -19.19 1.41 1.22
C ASP A 110 -17.98 0.49 0.96
N PHE A 111 -17.97 -0.67 1.62
CA PHE A 111 -16.94 -1.69 1.46
C PHE A 111 -17.40 -2.89 0.62
N SER A 112 -18.57 -2.83 -0.02
CA SER A 112 -19.17 -3.94 -0.76
C SER A 112 -18.29 -4.51 -1.87
N ARG A 113 -17.40 -3.68 -2.42
CA ARG A 113 -16.47 -4.04 -3.50
C ARG A 113 -15.04 -4.33 -3.02
N CYS A 114 -14.78 -4.23 -1.71
CA CYS A 114 -13.42 -4.37 -1.18
C CYS A 114 -13.01 -5.83 -1.07
N GLN A 115 -11.79 -6.13 -1.49
CA GLN A 115 -11.17 -7.44 -1.41
C GLN A 115 -9.97 -7.39 -0.45
N LEU A 116 -9.80 -8.45 0.34
CA LEU A 116 -8.56 -8.67 1.09
C LEU A 116 -7.57 -9.47 0.26
N TYR A 117 -6.29 -9.18 0.44
CA TYR A 117 -5.24 -9.85 -0.31
C TYR A 117 -4.20 -10.48 0.62
N GLY A 118 -3.83 -11.72 0.35
CA GLY A 118 -2.68 -12.37 0.96
C GLY A 118 -1.43 -12.00 0.17
N LEU A 119 -0.46 -11.37 0.83
CA LEU A 119 0.81 -11.00 0.23
C LEU A 119 1.85 -12.09 0.50
N LEU A 120 2.65 -12.37 -0.53
CA LEU A 120 3.76 -13.31 -0.46
C LEU A 120 4.97 -12.61 0.14
N ARG A 121 5.37 -13.03 1.35
CA ARG A 121 6.55 -12.51 2.04
C ARG A 121 7.72 -13.47 1.91
N ASP A 122 8.89 -12.93 1.57
CA ASP A 122 10.12 -13.72 1.51
C ASP A 122 10.52 -14.25 2.89
N GLY A 123 10.95 -15.51 2.95
CA GLY A 123 11.33 -16.19 4.20
C GLY A 123 10.19 -16.46 5.20
N SER A 124 8.93 -16.34 4.78
CA SER A 124 7.75 -16.62 5.61
C SER A 124 7.02 -17.89 5.17
N SER A 125 6.54 -18.68 6.14
CA SER A 125 5.64 -19.82 5.90
C SER A 125 4.18 -19.42 5.72
N GLY A 126 3.83 -18.16 6.03
CA GLY A 126 2.47 -17.61 5.91
C GLY A 126 2.39 -16.37 5.03
N PHE A 127 1.18 -15.84 4.90
CA PHE A 127 0.88 -14.62 4.14
C PHE A 127 0.77 -13.41 5.07
N ASP A 128 1.25 -12.26 4.60
CA ASP A 128 0.80 -11.00 5.18
C ASP A 128 -0.60 -10.68 4.65
N MET A 129 -1.41 -9.95 5.42
CA MET A 129 -2.71 -9.49 4.97
C MET A 129 -2.63 -8.03 4.52
N SER A 130 -3.11 -7.76 3.30
CA SER A 130 -3.35 -6.42 2.77
C SER A 130 -4.83 -6.11 2.73
N CYS A 131 -5.15 -4.90 3.19
CA CYS A 131 -6.48 -4.31 3.19
C CYS A 131 -6.55 -3.08 2.29
N THR A 132 -5.73 -3.04 1.22
CA THR A 132 -5.55 -1.86 0.37
C THR A 132 -6.85 -1.28 -0.15
N ASP A 133 -7.82 -2.11 -0.59
CA ASP A 133 -9.11 -1.63 -1.10
C ASP A 133 -9.91 -0.89 -0.01
N TYR A 134 -9.84 -1.37 1.23
CA TYR A 134 -10.53 -0.74 2.36
C TYR A 134 -9.84 0.55 2.77
N GLU A 135 -8.51 0.55 2.83
CA GLU A 135 -7.72 1.75 3.08
C GLU A 135 -8.00 2.82 2.01
N GLU A 136 -8.22 2.41 0.76
CA GLU A 136 -8.58 3.28 -0.35
C GLU A 136 -9.96 3.88 -0.17
N VAL A 137 -10.99 3.10 0.18
CA VAL A 137 -12.33 3.62 0.50
C VAL A 137 -12.29 4.63 1.64
N LEU A 138 -11.61 4.29 2.74
CA LEU A 138 -11.45 5.19 3.89
C LEU A 138 -10.72 6.48 3.48
N PHE A 139 -9.63 6.37 2.72
CA PHE A 139 -8.86 7.54 2.28
C PHE A 139 -9.66 8.44 1.33
N HIS A 140 -10.48 7.86 0.44
CA HIS A 140 -11.32 8.63 -0.47
C HIS A 140 -12.40 9.43 0.24
N SER A 141 -12.94 8.90 1.33
CA SER A 141 -13.95 9.57 2.17
C SER A 141 -13.43 10.82 2.90
N LEU A 142 -12.11 11.01 2.98
CA LEU A 142 -11.51 12.15 3.67
C LEU A 142 -11.78 13.48 2.95
N PRO A 143 -11.90 14.59 3.70
CA PRO A 143 -11.94 15.94 3.16
C PRO A 143 -10.73 16.24 2.28
N LYS A 144 -10.91 17.12 1.29
CA LYS A 144 -9.83 17.56 0.40
C LYS A 144 -8.65 18.14 1.17
N THR A 145 -8.91 18.97 2.17
CA THR A 145 -7.87 19.62 3.00
C THR A 145 -7.04 18.60 3.78
N ALA A 146 -7.65 17.51 4.26
CA ALA A 146 -6.96 16.41 4.93
C ALA A 146 -6.02 15.66 3.97
N LYS A 147 -6.49 15.37 2.75
CA LYS A 147 -5.67 14.74 1.68
C LYS A 147 -4.50 15.63 1.26
N GLU A 148 -4.72 16.94 1.11
CA GLU A 148 -3.67 17.91 0.81
C GLU A 148 -2.62 17.99 1.92
N ALA A 149 -3.05 18.04 3.18
CA ALA A 149 -2.16 18.00 4.34
C ALA A 149 -1.30 16.72 4.35
N TYR A 150 -1.88 15.57 4.05
CA TYR A 150 -1.14 14.32 3.90
C TYR A 150 -0.08 14.38 2.79
N VAL A 151 -0.42 14.91 1.62
CA VAL A 151 0.53 15.06 0.51
C VAL A 151 1.68 16.01 0.89
N LEU A 152 1.37 17.15 1.53
CA LEU A 152 2.37 18.08 2.04
C LEU A 152 3.28 17.42 3.08
N GLY A 153 2.70 16.69 4.03
CA GLY A 153 3.46 15.98 5.05
C GLY A 153 4.37 14.90 4.45
N LYS A 154 3.92 14.16 3.43
CA LYS A 154 4.78 13.23 2.69
C LYS A 154 5.94 13.94 2.00
N ALA A 155 5.68 15.10 1.38
CA ALA A 155 6.71 15.88 0.72
C ALA A 155 7.77 16.32 1.74
N ILE A 156 7.35 16.88 2.88
CA ILE A 156 8.22 17.27 4.00
C ILE A 156 9.02 16.07 4.54
N GLY A 157 8.39 14.91 4.67
CA GLY A 157 9.06 13.68 5.12
C GLY A 157 9.98 13.03 4.10
N SER A 158 9.87 13.39 2.82
CA SER A 158 10.61 12.72 1.76
C SER A 158 12.10 13.07 1.81
N GLY A 159 12.94 12.05 1.64
CA GLY A 159 14.39 12.22 1.62
C GLY A 159 14.94 13.01 0.44
N HIS A 160 14.09 13.38 -0.53
CA HIS A 160 14.48 14.09 -1.74
C HIS A 160 14.63 15.60 -1.52
N PHE A 161 14.24 16.08 -0.34
CA PHE A 161 14.16 17.49 -0.01
C PHE A 161 15.12 17.78 1.17
N GLU A 162 16.32 18.25 0.85
CA GLU A 162 17.41 18.49 1.82
C GLU A 162 17.08 19.54 2.92
N TRP A 163 16.16 20.45 2.64
CA TRP A 163 15.65 21.48 3.56
C TRP A 163 14.89 20.95 4.79
N CYS A 164 14.46 19.69 4.81
CA CYS A 164 13.82 19.10 5.99
C CYS A 164 14.87 18.49 6.93
N GLY A 165 15.23 19.24 7.98
CA GLY A 165 16.18 18.78 9.01
C GLY A 165 15.81 17.40 9.58
N LYS A 166 16.81 16.67 10.10
CA LYS A 166 16.68 15.27 10.57
C LYS A 166 15.48 15.03 11.50
N GLY A 167 15.08 16.03 12.29
CA GLY A 167 13.93 15.95 13.21
C GLY A 167 12.58 15.73 12.50
N PHE A 168 12.31 16.42 11.38
CA PHE A 168 11.03 16.31 10.66
C PHE A 168 10.93 15.01 9.86
N ARG A 169 12.07 14.49 9.38
CA ARG A 169 12.11 13.25 8.58
C ARG A 169 11.61 12.03 9.36
N GLY A 170 11.82 11.99 10.68
CA GLY A 170 11.35 10.91 11.55
C GLY A 170 9.84 10.93 11.78
N SER A 171 9.26 12.12 11.94
CA SER A 171 7.82 12.30 12.17
C SER A 171 6.95 11.89 10.97
N PHE A 172 7.50 11.96 9.77
CA PHE A 172 6.76 11.73 8.53
C PHE A 172 7.19 10.46 7.77
N ASN A 173 8.04 9.63 8.38
CA ASN A 173 8.37 8.31 7.85
C ASN A 173 7.92 7.17 8.77
N PRO A 174 7.53 6.01 8.19
CA PRO A 174 7.25 5.78 6.77
C PRO A 174 5.88 6.33 6.33
N SER A 175 5.67 6.53 5.02
CA SER A 175 4.41 7.04 4.44
C SER A 175 3.15 6.26 4.85
N TYR A 176 3.30 4.95 5.12
CA TYR A 176 2.22 4.11 5.62
C TYR A 176 1.77 4.53 7.03
N MET A 177 2.70 4.88 7.92
CA MET A 177 2.38 5.34 9.28
C MET A 177 1.71 6.71 9.28
N MET A 178 2.07 7.59 8.34
CA MET A 178 1.36 8.85 8.14
C MET A 178 -0.08 8.65 7.68
N LYS A 179 -0.31 7.73 6.72
CA LYS A 179 -1.65 7.41 6.23
C LYS A 179 -2.52 6.89 7.38
N LYS A 180 -1.97 6.02 8.21
CA LYS A 180 -2.66 5.56 9.43
C LYS A 180 -2.98 6.67 10.40
N ALA A 181 -1.99 7.51 10.74
CA ALA A 181 -2.19 8.62 11.65
C ALA A 181 -3.28 9.58 11.14
N LEU A 182 -3.35 9.81 9.82
CA LEU A 182 -4.43 10.56 9.20
C LEU A 182 -5.79 9.90 9.37
N LEU A 183 -5.90 8.59 9.11
CA LEU A 183 -7.17 7.86 9.21
C LEU A 183 -7.68 7.84 10.66
N ILE A 184 -6.78 7.62 11.63
CA ILE A 184 -7.10 7.70 13.06
C ILE A 184 -7.49 9.13 13.45
N ALA A 185 -6.72 10.13 13.03
CA ALA A 185 -7.03 11.54 13.30
C ALA A 185 -8.41 11.90 12.76
N PHE A 186 -8.74 11.49 11.54
CA PHE A 186 -10.06 11.73 10.96
C PHE A 186 -11.15 11.06 11.81
N GLN A 187 -10.98 9.79 12.15
CA GLN A 187 -11.95 9.04 12.95
C GLN A 187 -12.24 9.70 14.31
N GLN A 188 -11.20 10.18 15.01
CA GLN A 188 -11.32 10.77 16.34
C GLN A 188 -12.05 12.12 16.37
N HIS A 189 -12.20 12.79 15.23
CA HIS A 189 -12.79 14.12 15.16
C HIS A 189 -14.19 14.10 14.56
N LYS A 190 -15.18 14.52 15.38
CA LYS A 190 -16.60 14.60 14.98
C LYS A 190 -16.92 15.81 14.11
N ASP A 191 -16.10 16.86 14.19
CA ASP A 191 -16.20 18.03 13.31
C ASP A 191 -14.99 18.09 12.38
N THR A 192 -15.24 17.76 11.13
CA THR A 192 -14.22 17.67 10.07
C THR A 192 -14.47 18.69 8.95
N GLN A 193 -15.54 19.48 9.09
CA GLN A 193 -15.82 20.59 8.18
C GLN A 193 -14.91 21.76 8.55
N GLU A 194 -14.38 22.44 7.54
CA GLU A 194 -13.58 23.68 7.69
C GLU A 194 -12.23 23.57 8.42
N VAL A 195 -11.74 22.35 8.71
CA VAL A 195 -10.39 22.15 9.26
C VAL A 195 -9.31 22.52 8.23
N SER A 196 -8.39 23.39 8.63
CA SER A 196 -7.31 23.89 7.78
C SER A 196 -6.26 22.81 7.47
N ARG A 197 -5.48 23.01 6.39
CA ARG A 197 -4.34 22.11 6.06
C ARG A 197 -3.29 22.04 7.18
N HIS A 198 -3.04 23.18 7.84
CA HIS A 198 -2.07 23.26 8.93
C HIS A 198 -2.53 22.45 10.14
N GLU A 199 -3.80 22.62 10.52
CA GLU A 199 -4.39 21.88 11.63
C GLU A 199 -4.44 20.36 11.34
N TRP A 200 -4.75 19.95 10.10
CA TRP A 200 -4.63 18.55 9.70
C TRP A 200 -3.20 18.02 9.83
N LEU A 201 -2.19 18.80 9.46
CA LEU A 201 -0.78 18.41 9.65
C LEU A 201 -0.45 18.23 11.14
N GLU A 202 -0.86 19.16 11.99
CA GLU A 202 -0.64 19.07 13.45
C GLU A 202 -1.34 17.84 14.03
N ARG A 203 -2.58 17.55 13.62
CA ARG A 203 -3.32 16.35 14.03
C ARG A 203 -2.61 15.06 13.59
N ILE A 204 -2.13 14.99 12.34
CA ILE A 204 -1.35 13.84 11.85
C ILE A 204 -0.10 13.64 12.71
N ILE A 205 0.65 14.70 13.01
CA ILE A 205 1.87 14.63 13.83
C ILE A 205 1.53 14.19 15.26
N SER A 206 0.47 14.74 15.85
CA SER A 206 0.01 14.44 17.21
C SER A 206 -0.41 12.98 17.35
N VAL A 207 -1.19 12.45 16.40
CA VAL A 207 -1.55 11.02 16.39
C VAL A 207 -0.31 10.17 16.14
N ARG A 208 0.55 10.56 15.21
CA ARG A 208 1.75 9.80 14.86
C ARG A 208 2.72 9.62 16.02
N SER A 209 2.87 10.63 16.89
CA SER A 209 3.74 10.55 18.07
C SER A 209 3.21 9.61 19.16
N LYS A 210 1.88 9.43 19.21
CA LYS A 210 1.19 8.52 20.15
C LYS A 210 0.85 7.17 19.55
N LEU A 211 1.14 6.96 18.26
CA LEU A 211 0.65 5.80 17.51
C LEU A 211 1.10 4.47 18.12
N GLU A 212 2.28 4.40 18.74
CA GLU A 212 2.74 3.18 19.41
C GLU A 212 1.97 2.87 20.69
N GLU A 213 1.57 3.90 21.46
CA GLU A 213 0.71 3.76 22.63
C GLU A 213 -0.71 3.35 22.20
N ILE A 214 -1.26 4.02 21.20
CA ILE A 214 -2.57 3.68 20.63
C ILE A 214 -2.58 2.21 20.16
N ILE A 215 -1.55 1.77 19.43
CA ILE A 215 -1.45 0.38 18.96
C ILE A 215 -1.31 -0.61 20.12
N ARG A 216 -0.54 -0.27 21.17
CA ARG A 216 -0.31 -1.14 22.32
C ARG A 216 -1.58 -1.31 23.16
N ASP A 217 -2.34 -0.25 23.35
CA ASP A 217 -3.57 -0.25 24.15
C ASP A 217 -4.73 -0.96 23.43
N HIS A 218 -4.63 -1.10 22.10
CA HIS A 218 -5.58 -1.84 21.25
C HIS A 218 -5.02 -3.21 20.77
N ASP A 219 -4.20 -3.86 21.59
CA ASP A 219 -3.72 -5.24 21.42
C ASP A 219 -2.73 -5.48 20.24
N GLY A 220 -1.83 -4.52 19.98
CA GLY A 220 -0.59 -4.75 19.23
C GLY A 220 -0.71 -4.85 17.71
N HIS A 221 -1.84 -4.43 17.15
CA HIS A 221 -2.13 -4.68 15.73
C HIS A 221 -1.47 -3.67 14.78
N ARG A 222 -0.61 -4.20 13.89
CA ARG A 222 0.18 -3.44 12.91
C ARG A 222 -0.59 -3.04 11.65
N CYS A 223 -1.89 -3.25 11.54
CA CYS A 223 -2.74 -2.92 10.38
C CYS A 223 -4.09 -2.33 10.85
N ILE A 224 -4.74 -1.50 10.02
CA ILE A 224 -6.09 -0.95 10.32
C ILE A 224 -7.12 -2.09 10.39
N PHE A 225 -6.88 -3.14 9.62
CA PHE A 225 -7.62 -4.40 9.68
C PHE A 225 -6.70 -5.49 10.22
N HIS A 226 -7.15 -6.22 11.22
CA HIS A 226 -6.47 -7.40 11.75
C HIS A 226 -7.46 -8.56 11.85
N ALA A 227 -6.94 -9.78 11.82
CA ALA A 227 -7.72 -10.98 12.10
C ALA A 227 -7.29 -11.47 13.49
N ASP A 228 -8.24 -11.62 14.41
CA ASP A 228 -7.92 -12.04 15.80
C ASP A 228 -7.34 -13.45 15.84
N LYS A 229 -7.72 -14.30 14.88
CA LYS A 229 -7.26 -15.70 14.72
C LYS A 229 -7.35 -16.08 13.24
N TRP A 230 -6.23 -16.51 12.65
CA TRP A 230 -6.23 -17.12 11.32
C TRP A 230 -5.86 -18.60 11.43
N THR A 231 -6.83 -19.45 11.14
CA THR A 231 -6.67 -20.90 11.01
C THR A 231 -7.33 -21.31 9.69
N PRO A 232 -6.62 -22.01 8.78
CA PRO A 232 -7.22 -22.45 7.52
C PRO A 232 -8.50 -23.26 7.76
N GLY A 233 -9.64 -22.80 7.23
CA GLY A 233 -10.92 -23.50 7.30
C GLY A 233 -11.92 -22.99 8.36
N GLU A 234 -11.55 -22.03 9.21
CA GLU A 234 -12.48 -21.40 10.16
C GLU A 234 -13.12 -20.11 9.59
N THR A 235 -14.33 -19.80 10.05
CA THR A 235 -15.03 -18.55 9.72
C THR A 235 -14.29 -17.36 10.34
N LEU A 236 -13.44 -16.75 9.54
CA LEU A 236 -12.63 -15.60 9.93
C LEU A 236 -13.50 -14.42 10.36
N ARG A 237 -13.13 -13.81 11.50
CA ARG A 237 -13.64 -12.51 11.93
C ARG A 237 -12.50 -11.51 11.85
N LEU A 238 -12.58 -10.62 10.86
CA LEU A 238 -11.75 -9.43 10.77
C LEU A 238 -12.26 -8.38 11.74
N ASN A 239 -11.38 -7.87 12.59
CA ASN A 239 -11.66 -6.66 13.33
C ASN A 239 -10.94 -5.50 12.69
N LEU A 240 -11.63 -4.38 12.67
CA LEU A 240 -11.01 -3.10 12.42
C LEU A 240 -10.52 -2.55 13.77
N SER A 241 -9.23 -2.27 13.88
CA SER A 241 -8.64 -1.53 15.01
C SER A 241 -8.06 -0.23 14.51
N PHE A 242 -8.27 0.84 15.28
CA PHE A 242 -7.60 2.11 15.11
C PHE A 242 -6.80 2.44 16.36
#